data_AF-A0A267DPC4-F1
#
_entry.id   AF-A0A267DPC4-F1
#
_cell.length_a   1.000
_cell.length_b   1.000
_cell.length_c   1.000
_cell.angle_alpha   90.00
_cell.angle_beta   90.00
_cell.angle_gamma   90.00
#
_symmetry.space_group_name_H-M   'P 1'
#
loop_
_entity.id
_entity.type
_entity.pdbx_description
1 polymer ?
#
loop_
_entity_poly.entity_id
_entity_poly.type
_entity_poly.pdbx_seq_one_letter_code
_entity_poly.pdbx_strand_id
1 'polypeptide(L)'
;IAKPCPPSRSGRFGEVCRCTEKATSKQFAAKYLKAGTEDERESVANEITIMKRLKHPRLLQLYDAYLFKDEYVLIVELITGGELFDRVIDENFDLTESKCEKFMTEICEGIEYIHSQNVLHLDLKPENILCLTPNGYRIKIIDFGLSRSNAANLRVMFGTPEFVSPEVLAFDPVGPPADMWSVGVICYVLLSGLSPFMGKRDADTYVNIARVNYSFNYSEFDEISTEAKDFVKQLLIKDPKRRNTAAQCLQHAWLKNPKKSTRTGHVCKRRLKSWVYRRKWHKAVFAIVALIRMGGSFD
;
A
#
# COMPACT_ATOMS: atom_id res chain seq x y z
N ILE A 1 13.03 23.86 12.95
CA ILE A 1 13.87 22.79 12.35
C ILE A 1 13.96 21.63 13.34
N ALA A 2 13.26 20.53 13.07
CA ALA A 2 13.46 19.27 13.79
C ALA A 2 14.93 18.85 13.58
N LYS A 3 15.69 18.59 14.64
CA LYS A 3 17.02 18.00 14.46
C LYS A 3 16.83 16.49 14.29
N PRO A 4 17.47 15.87 13.28
CA PRO A 4 17.77 14.45 13.30
C PRO A 4 18.22 14.03 14.70
N CYS A 5 17.64 12.98 15.26
CA CYS A 5 18.26 12.36 16.43
C CYS A 5 19.67 11.90 15.98
N PRO A 6 20.76 12.30 16.67
CA PRO A 6 22.08 11.76 16.37
C PRO A 6 22.03 10.23 16.48
N PRO A 7 22.83 9.49 15.70
CA PRO A 7 22.78 8.03 15.66
C PRO A 7 23.30 7.44 16.97
N SER A 8 22.51 7.47 18.04
CA SER A 8 22.73 6.69 19.25
C SER A 8 21.84 5.43 19.20
N ARG A 9 22.42 4.36 18.65
CA ARG A 9 22.30 2.94 19.08
C ARG A 9 20.96 2.32 19.51
N SER A 10 19.77 2.82 19.15
CA SER A 10 18.52 2.10 19.50
C SER A 10 17.29 2.28 18.60
N GLY A 11 17.41 2.74 17.34
CA GLY A 11 16.18 2.90 16.53
C GLY A 11 16.31 3.11 15.03
N ARG A 12 17.42 2.69 14.38
CA ARG A 12 17.52 2.71 12.91
C ARG A 12 16.79 1.48 12.35
N PHE A 13 15.49 1.59 12.10
CA PHE A 13 14.75 0.61 11.31
C PHE A 13 14.83 1.04 9.84
N GLY A 14 15.97 0.81 9.20
CA GLY A 14 16.24 1.38 7.88
C GLY A 14 16.20 2.91 7.88
N GLU A 15 15.95 3.50 6.70
CA GLU A 15 15.98 4.93 6.37
C GLU A 15 15.05 5.85 7.19
N VAL A 16 14.34 5.38 8.23
CA VAL A 16 13.36 6.19 8.98
C VAL A 16 13.68 6.25 10.48
N CYS A 17 13.70 7.46 11.04
CA CYS A 17 13.96 7.71 12.48
C CYS A 17 12.88 8.61 13.10
N ARG A 18 12.52 8.38 14.36
CA ARG A 18 11.68 9.33 15.12
C ARG A 18 12.44 10.63 15.40
N CYS A 19 11.77 11.77 15.29
CA CYS A 19 12.33 13.08 15.64
C CYS A 19 11.30 13.99 16.33
N THR A 20 11.78 15.07 16.94
CA THR A 20 10.96 16.03 17.69
C THR A 20 11.26 17.45 17.23
N GLU A 21 10.22 18.22 16.92
CA GLU A 21 10.34 19.64 16.64
C GLU A 21 10.64 20.41 17.92
N LYS A 22 11.78 21.10 17.95
CA LYS A 22 12.25 21.80 19.16
C LYS A 22 11.31 22.88 19.67
N ALA A 23 10.66 23.61 18.75
CA ALA A 23 9.82 24.75 19.11
C ALA A 23 8.50 24.34 19.77
N THR A 24 7.97 23.18 19.39
CA THR A 24 6.60 22.75 19.78
C THR A 24 6.59 21.45 20.58
N SER A 25 7.72 20.77 20.70
CA SER A 25 7.84 19.38 21.19
C SER A 25 7.00 18.35 20.41
N LYS A 26 6.48 18.71 19.24
CA LYS A 26 5.70 17.80 18.39
C LYS A 26 6.60 16.73 17.78
N GLN A 27 6.09 15.49 17.72
CA GLN A 27 6.83 14.34 17.25
C GLN A 27 6.53 14.02 15.78
N PHE A 28 7.56 13.56 15.08
CA PHE A 28 7.56 13.27 13.65
C PHE A 28 8.42 12.04 13.33
N ALA A 29 8.36 11.58 12.10
CA ALA A 29 9.34 10.65 11.52
C ALA A 29 10.18 11.38 10.47
N ALA A 30 11.47 11.08 10.41
CA ALA A 30 12.41 11.58 9.43
C ALA A 30 12.84 10.42 8.52
N LYS A 31 12.46 10.47 7.24
CA LYS A 31 12.83 9.52 6.19
C LYS A 31 14.04 10.08 5.43
N TYR A 32 15.13 9.32 5.38
CA TYR A 32 16.40 9.67 4.74
C TYR A 32 16.49 8.95 3.41
N LEU A 33 16.58 9.70 2.32
CA LEU A 33 16.66 9.17 0.97
C LEU A 33 18.02 9.54 0.38
N LYS A 34 18.77 8.51 -0.01
CA LYS A 34 20.00 8.70 -0.80
C LYS A 34 19.63 8.83 -2.26
N ALA A 35 20.25 9.79 -2.94
CA ALA A 35 20.08 9.98 -4.38
C ALA A 35 21.44 10.33 -4.99
N GLY A 36 22.14 9.29 -5.46
CA GLY A 36 23.48 9.39 -6.03
C GLY A 36 23.47 9.78 -7.50
N THR A 37 22.46 9.30 -8.25
CA THR A 37 22.26 9.60 -9.66
C THR A 37 21.26 10.73 -9.89
N GLU A 38 21.26 11.32 -11.08
CA GLU A 38 20.31 12.37 -11.42
C GLU A 38 18.87 11.85 -11.45
N ASP A 39 18.65 10.66 -12.01
CA ASP A 39 17.33 10.00 -12.04
C ASP A 39 16.76 9.77 -10.62
N GLU A 40 17.61 9.37 -9.66
CA GLU A 40 17.19 9.23 -8.26
C GLU A 40 16.80 10.58 -7.64
N ARG A 41 17.55 11.65 -7.94
CA ARG A 41 17.25 13.00 -7.44
C ARG A 41 15.92 13.51 -8.01
N GLU A 42 15.69 13.33 -9.30
CA GLU A 42 14.41 13.66 -9.94
C GLU A 42 13.25 12.86 -9.33
N SER A 43 13.47 11.56 -9.06
CA SER A 43 12.46 10.71 -8.41
C SER A 43 12.11 11.22 -7.01
N VAL A 44 13.11 11.56 -6.18
CA VAL A 44 12.88 12.12 -4.83
C VAL A 44 12.21 13.49 -4.91
N ALA A 45 12.62 14.35 -5.83
CA ALA A 45 12.01 15.66 -6.05
C ALA A 45 10.54 15.54 -6.47
N ASN A 46 10.21 14.56 -7.32
CA ASN A 46 8.84 14.24 -7.70
C ASN A 46 8.01 13.72 -6.50
N GLU A 47 8.56 12.80 -5.68
CA GLU A 47 7.90 12.33 -4.46
C GLU A 47 7.55 13.51 -3.53
N ILE A 48 8.53 14.39 -3.25
CA ILE A 48 8.33 15.59 -2.42
C ILE A 48 7.24 16.49 -3.03
N THR A 49 7.26 16.71 -4.35
CA THR A 49 6.30 17.57 -5.05
C THR A 49 4.87 17.04 -4.93
N ILE A 50 4.68 15.73 -5.13
CA ILE A 50 3.39 15.07 -4.97
C ILE A 50 2.92 15.16 -3.51
N MET A 51 3.76 14.79 -2.54
CA MET A 51 3.40 14.83 -1.12
C MET A 51 3.11 16.24 -0.60
N LYS A 52 3.74 17.28 -1.16
CA LYS A 52 3.41 18.68 -0.84
C LYS A 52 1.97 19.03 -1.22
N ARG A 53 1.49 18.53 -2.37
CA ARG A 53 0.14 18.80 -2.89
C ARG A 53 -0.95 17.97 -2.20
N LEU A 54 -0.67 16.72 -1.84
CA LEU A 54 -1.67 15.80 -1.31
C LEU A 54 -1.94 16.03 0.18
N LYS A 55 -3.14 16.55 0.51
CA LYS A 55 -3.60 16.82 1.88
C LYS A 55 -4.89 16.06 2.18
N HIS A 56 -4.77 14.91 2.84
CA HIS A 56 -5.93 14.06 3.14
C HIS A 56 -5.70 13.18 4.37
N PRO A 57 -6.72 12.94 5.22
CA PRO A 57 -6.58 12.14 6.44
C PRO A 57 -6.15 10.68 6.22
N ARG A 58 -6.32 10.14 5.01
CA ARG A 58 -5.90 8.76 4.64
C ARG A 58 -4.51 8.67 4.05
N LEU A 59 -3.80 9.78 3.90
CA LEU A 59 -2.47 9.83 3.29
C LEU A 59 -1.44 10.32 4.30
N LEU A 60 -0.23 9.79 4.23
CA LEU A 60 0.91 10.29 4.99
C LEU A 60 1.16 11.75 4.64
N GLN A 61 1.30 12.59 5.65
CA GLN A 61 1.48 14.02 5.47
C GLN A 61 2.97 14.38 5.57
N LEU A 62 3.49 15.03 4.52
CA LEU A 62 4.78 15.70 4.54
C LEU A 62 4.65 17.04 5.29
N TYR A 63 5.51 17.22 6.29
CA TYR A 63 5.63 18.44 7.08
C TYR A 63 6.74 19.35 6.55
N ASP A 64 7.91 18.77 6.25
CA ASP A 64 9.06 19.50 5.73
C ASP A 64 9.97 18.57 4.91
N ALA A 65 10.79 19.14 4.03
CA ALA A 65 11.80 18.38 3.28
C ALA A 65 13.04 19.26 3.04
N TYR A 66 14.22 18.74 3.35
CA TYR A 66 15.48 19.46 3.17
C TYR A 66 16.64 18.52 2.79
N LEU A 67 17.69 19.08 2.20
CA LEU A 67 18.93 18.36 1.92
C LEU A 67 19.88 18.47 3.12
N PHE A 68 20.41 17.35 3.60
CA PHE A 68 21.38 17.32 4.69
C PHE A 68 22.45 16.25 4.43
N LYS A 69 23.72 16.67 4.34
CA LYS A 69 24.87 15.78 4.07
C LYS A 69 24.63 14.87 2.86
N ASP A 70 24.17 15.47 1.75
CA ASP A 70 23.88 14.79 0.48
C ASP A 70 22.76 13.73 0.55
N GLU A 71 21.97 13.73 1.63
CA GLU A 71 20.76 12.93 1.76
C GLU A 71 19.54 13.84 1.83
N TYR A 72 18.47 13.48 1.12
CA TYR A 72 17.18 14.14 1.27
C TYR A 72 16.53 13.66 2.56
N VAL A 73 16.09 14.59 3.40
CA VAL A 73 15.42 14.28 4.67
C VAL A 73 13.98 14.79 4.60
N LEU A 74 13.04 13.86 4.59
CA LEU A 74 11.61 14.13 4.59
C LEU A 74 11.08 14.01 6.02
N ILE A 75 10.57 15.10 6.58
CA ILE A 75 9.88 15.13 7.86
C ILE A 75 8.40 14.87 7.62
N VAL A 76 7.92 13.73 8.10
CA VAL A 76 6.56 13.24 7.88
C VAL A 76 5.86 12.97 9.21
N GLU A 77 4.54 12.81 9.13
CA GLU A 77 3.71 12.37 10.27
C GLU A 77 4.25 11.07 10.89
N LEU A 78 4.36 11.04 12.22
CA LEU A 78 4.71 9.84 12.96
C LEU A 78 3.48 8.94 13.09
N ILE A 79 3.54 7.75 12.48
CA ILE A 79 2.50 6.72 12.57
C ILE A 79 3.01 5.58 13.45
N THR A 80 2.20 5.16 14.43
CA THR A 80 2.60 4.15 15.43
C THR A 80 1.72 2.90 15.45
N GLY A 81 0.68 2.83 14.61
CA GLY A 81 -0.25 1.70 14.59
C GLY A 81 0.21 0.47 13.79
N GLY A 82 1.35 0.54 13.10
CA GLY A 82 1.92 -0.58 12.34
C GLY A 82 1.24 -0.86 11.00
N GLU A 83 1.69 -1.91 10.30
CA GLU A 83 1.11 -2.36 9.02
C GLU A 83 -0.32 -2.89 9.25
N LEU A 84 -1.26 -2.54 8.35
CA LEU A 84 -2.64 -3.01 8.45
C LEU A 84 -2.73 -4.54 8.49
N PHE A 85 -1.92 -5.20 7.67
CA PHE A 85 -1.94 -6.65 7.55
C PHE A 85 -1.40 -7.36 8.80
N ASP A 86 -0.47 -6.73 9.53
CA ASP A 86 -0.01 -7.23 10.83
C ASP A 86 -1.12 -7.16 11.87
N ARG A 87 -1.90 -6.09 11.83
CA ARG A 87 -2.99 -5.91 12.77
C ARG A 87 -4.10 -6.94 12.58
N VAL A 88 -4.51 -7.21 11.34
CA VAL A 88 -5.65 -8.11 11.08
C VAL A 88 -5.33 -9.58 11.37
N ILE A 89 -4.04 -9.94 11.40
CA ILE A 89 -3.60 -11.30 11.78
C ILE A 89 -3.39 -11.47 13.28
N ASP A 90 -3.36 -10.38 14.07
CA ASP A 90 -3.21 -10.45 15.53
C ASP A 90 -4.30 -11.33 16.14
N GLU A 91 -3.95 -12.18 17.11
CA GLU A 91 -4.88 -13.13 17.72
C GLU A 91 -6.06 -12.41 18.40
N ASN A 92 -5.81 -11.25 18.99
CA ASN A 92 -6.81 -10.46 19.69
C ASN A 92 -7.71 -9.65 18.75
N PHE A 93 -7.34 -9.54 17.46
CA PHE A 93 -8.13 -8.81 16.49
C PHE A 93 -9.15 -9.73 15.81
N ASP A 94 -10.35 -9.90 16.35
CA ASP A 94 -11.41 -10.63 15.63
C ASP A 94 -11.61 -10.03 14.21
N LEU A 95 -11.45 -10.80 13.13
CA LEU A 95 -11.50 -10.29 11.76
C LEU A 95 -12.79 -10.76 11.09
N THR A 96 -13.69 -9.82 10.85
CA THR A 96 -14.97 -10.06 10.19
C THR A 96 -15.07 -9.26 8.90
N GLU A 97 -15.99 -9.66 8.02
CA GLU A 97 -16.23 -8.95 6.76
C GLU A 97 -16.56 -7.46 6.98
N SER A 98 -17.38 -7.12 8.00
CA SER A 98 -17.67 -5.72 8.37
C SER A 98 -16.41 -4.92 8.77
N LYS A 99 -15.38 -5.58 9.32
CA LYS A 99 -14.09 -4.92 9.62
C LYS A 99 -13.26 -4.73 8.34
N CYS A 100 -13.27 -5.68 7.42
CA CYS A 100 -12.68 -5.54 6.09
C CYS A 100 -13.32 -4.37 5.32
N GLU A 101 -14.64 -4.25 5.37
CA GLU A 101 -15.41 -3.16 4.76
C GLU A 101 -14.92 -1.78 5.24
N LYS A 102 -14.69 -1.62 6.54
CA LYS A 102 -14.17 -0.37 7.12
C LYS A 102 -12.78 -0.02 6.60
N PHE A 103 -11.87 -0.99 6.55
CA PHE A 103 -10.53 -0.76 5.99
C PHE A 103 -10.58 -0.44 4.49
N MET A 104 -11.38 -1.18 3.73
CA MET A 104 -11.53 -0.94 2.29
C MET A 104 -12.18 0.40 1.98
N THR A 105 -13.12 0.87 2.81
CA THR A 105 -13.67 2.23 2.71
C THR A 105 -12.57 3.27 2.85
N GLU A 106 -11.73 3.15 3.88
CA GLU A 106 -10.64 4.09 4.14
C GLU A 106 -9.57 4.11 3.04
N ILE A 107 -9.29 2.94 2.45
CA ILE A 107 -8.40 2.81 1.29
C ILE A 107 -9.04 3.50 0.06
N CYS A 108 -10.32 3.23 -0.22
CA CYS A 108 -11.01 3.85 -1.34
C CYS A 108 -11.13 5.37 -1.18
N GLU A 109 -11.39 5.89 0.02
CA GLU A 109 -11.33 7.34 0.32
C GLU A 109 -9.95 7.94 0.00
N GLY A 110 -8.87 7.23 0.36
CA GLY A 110 -7.51 7.68 0.04
C GLY A 110 -7.22 7.72 -1.45
N ILE A 111 -7.60 6.67 -2.18
CA ILE A 111 -7.38 6.57 -3.63
C ILE A 111 -8.27 7.53 -4.41
N GLU A 112 -9.53 7.71 -4.01
CA GLU A 112 -10.44 8.69 -4.62
C GLU A 112 -9.85 10.10 -4.54
N TYR A 113 -9.32 10.49 -3.37
CA TYR A 113 -8.65 11.77 -3.24
C TYR A 113 -7.41 11.89 -4.12
N ILE A 114 -6.54 10.86 -4.17
CA ILE A 114 -5.34 10.85 -5.03
C ILE A 114 -5.75 11.07 -6.50
N HIS A 115 -6.76 10.35 -6.97
CA HIS A 115 -7.25 10.46 -8.34
C HIS A 115 -7.90 11.82 -8.61
N SER A 116 -8.63 12.40 -7.65
CA SER A 116 -9.19 13.75 -7.74
C SER A 116 -8.12 14.83 -7.92
N GLN A 117 -6.89 14.57 -7.45
CA GLN A 117 -5.74 15.45 -7.62
C GLN A 117 -4.97 15.18 -8.91
N ASN A 118 -5.48 14.35 -9.82
CA ASN A 118 -4.82 13.93 -11.05
C ASN A 118 -3.44 13.29 -10.78
N VAL A 119 -3.34 12.48 -9.72
CA VAL A 119 -2.16 11.70 -9.35
C VAL A 119 -2.52 10.22 -9.44
N LEU A 120 -1.55 9.38 -9.82
CA LEU A 120 -1.62 7.92 -9.75
C LEU A 120 -0.67 7.43 -8.66
N HIS A 121 -1.07 6.45 -7.87
CA HIS A 121 -0.22 5.90 -6.81
C HIS A 121 0.82 4.91 -7.37
N LEU A 122 0.39 3.99 -8.24
CA LEU A 122 1.15 2.99 -9.00
C LEU A 122 1.89 1.90 -8.21
N ASP A 123 2.02 2.03 -6.89
CA ASP A 123 2.58 0.98 -6.03
C ASP A 123 1.70 0.68 -4.81
N LEU A 124 0.38 0.63 -4.99
CA LEU A 124 -0.51 0.34 -3.87
C LEU A 124 -0.39 -1.15 -3.50
N LYS A 125 0.07 -1.41 -2.28
CA LYS A 125 0.28 -2.76 -1.75
C LYS A 125 0.10 -2.76 -0.23
N PRO A 126 -0.13 -3.94 0.37
CA PRO A 126 -0.30 -4.10 1.82
C PRO A 126 0.74 -3.39 2.69
N GLU A 127 2.00 -3.37 2.27
CA GLU A 127 3.09 -2.69 2.96
C GLU A 127 2.94 -1.18 3.04
N ASN A 128 2.26 -0.60 2.07
CA ASN A 128 2.13 0.84 1.92
C ASN A 128 0.87 1.36 2.64
N ILE A 129 0.25 0.54 3.51
CA ILE A 129 -0.95 0.86 4.28
C ILE A 129 -0.69 0.63 5.76
N LEU A 130 -0.58 1.72 6.52
CA LEU A 130 -0.41 1.68 7.97
C LEU A 130 -1.70 2.02 8.70
N CYS A 131 -1.92 1.40 9.85
CA CYS A 131 -2.93 1.85 10.80
C CYS A 131 -2.41 3.06 11.58
N LEU A 132 -3.25 4.08 11.77
CA LEU A 132 -2.89 5.27 12.54
C LEU A 132 -2.66 4.94 14.01
N THR A 133 -3.51 4.07 14.57
CA THR A 133 -3.41 3.55 15.94
C THR A 133 -3.59 2.03 15.97
N PRO A 134 -3.11 1.33 17.00
CA PRO A 134 -3.29 -0.12 17.13
C PRO A 134 -4.75 -0.58 17.26
N ASN A 135 -5.65 0.32 17.68
CA ASN A 135 -7.05 0.00 17.99
C ASN A 135 -8.09 0.65 17.05
N GLY A 136 -7.73 1.64 16.24
CA GLY A 136 -8.68 2.33 15.32
C GLY A 136 -8.64 1.82 13.87
N TYR A 137 -9.72 1.99 13.11
CA TYR A 137 -9.76 1.59 11.68
C TYR A 137 -9.12 2.59 10.73
N ARG A 138 -8.62 3.72 11.26
CA ARG A 138 -8.04 4.78 10.43
C ARG A 138 -6.72 4.31 9.84
N ILE A 139 -6.58 4.45 8.53
CA ILE A 139 -5.36 4.09 7.80
C ILE A 139 -4.64 5.32 7.24
N LYS A 140 -3.39 5.11 6.87
CA LYS A 140 -2.54 6.02 6.13
C LYS A 140 -1.86 5.25 4.99
N ILE A 141 -1.99 5.74 3.77
CA ILE A 141 -1.19 5.32 2.62
C ILE A 141 0.14 6.09 2.68
N ILE A 142 1.27 5.40 2.64
CA ILE A 142 2.56 5.95 3.11
C ILE A 142 3.67 6.10 2.07
N ASP A 143 3.54 5.54 0.86
CA ASP A 143 4.64 5.52 -0.10
C ASP A 143 4.23 6.12 -1.45
N PHE A 144 4.87 7.22 -1.82
CA PHE A 144 4.58 7.96 -3.05
C PHE A 144 5.78 7.99 -4.01
N GLY A 145 6.84 7.19 -3.76
CA GLY A 145 8.06 7.22 -4.58
C GLY A 145 7.80 6.87 -6.06
N LEU A 146 6.84 5.98 -6.31
CA LEU A 146 6.41 5.58 -7.65
C LEU A 146 5.21 6.37 -8.19
N SER A 147 4.64 7.28 -7.38
CA SER A 147 3.50 8.08 -7.80
C SER A 147 3.87 9.06 -8.92
N ARG A 148 2.94 9.30 -9.83
CA ARG A 148 3.13 10.19 -10.99
C ARG A 148 1.88 11.02 -11.21
N SER A 149 2.05 12.19 -11.83
CA SER A 149 0.90 12.91 -12.38
C SER A 149 0.25 12.07 -13.47
N ASN A 150 -1.08 12.01 -13.47
CA ASN A 150 -1.83 11.30 -14.48
C ASN A 150 -1.70 12.06 -15.82
N ALA A 151 -0.81 11.56 -16.68
CA ALA A 151 -0.47 12.13 -17.98
C ALA A 151 -0.95 11.22 -19.11
N ALA A 152 -1.29 11.81 -20.25
CA ALA A 152 -1.63 11.04 -21.43
C ALA A 152 -0.46 10.14 -21.85
N ASN A 153 -0.76 8.88 -22.17
CA ASN A 153 0.22 7.88 -22.63
C ASN A 153 1.35 7.53 -21.63
N LEU A 154 1.17 7.80 -20.32
CA LEU A 154 2.11 7.32 -19.30
C LEU A 154 2.23 5.78 -19.38
N ARG A 155 3.46 5.27 -19.44
CA ARG A 155 3.76 3.83 -19.42
C ARG A 155 4.79 3.56 -18.35
N VAL A 156 4.65 2.44 -17.64
CA VAL A 156 5.51 2.07 -16.51
C VAL A 156 5.82 0.58 -16.55
N MET A 157 6.98 0.18 -16.03
CA MET A 157 7.38 -1.24 -15.87
C MET A 157 8.01 -1.45 -14.49
N PHE A 158 7.31 -1.01 -13.45
CA PHE A 158 7.70 -1.19 -12.06
C PHE A 158 6.49 -1.64 -11.24
N GLY A 159 6.75 -2.10 -10.02
CA GLY A 159 5.74 -2.61 -9.09
C GLY A 159 6.01 -4.04 -8.65
N THR A 160 5.30 -4.47 -7.62
CA THR A 160 5.41 -5.85 -7.12
C THR A 160 4.57 -6.78 -8.00
N PRO A 161 5.13 -7.85 -8.62
CA PRO A 161 4.49 -8.61 -9.69
C PRO A 161 3.02 -8.98 -9.46
N GLU A 162 2.64 -9.39 -8.25
CA GLU A 162 1.29 -9.83 -7.92
C GLU A 162 0.23 -8.70 -7.81
N PHE A 163 0.62 -7.42 -7.80
CA PHE A 163 -0.28 -6.25 -7.75
C PHE A 163 -0.29 -5.44 -9.04
N VAL A 164 0.55 -5.82 -10.01
CA VAL A 164 0.65 -5.15 -11.31
C VAL A 164 -0.61 -5.44 -12.12
N SER A 165 -1.17 -4.41 -12.76
CA SER A 165 -2.36 -4.56 -13.60
C SER A 165 -2.04 -5.12 -15.00
N PRO A 166 -3.01 -5.75 -15.69
CA PRO A 166 -2.79 -6.29 -17.03
C PRO A 166 -2.22 -5.30 -18.05
N GLU A 167 -2.65 -4.04 -18.01
CA GLU A 167 -2.17 -2.98 -18.91
C GLU A 167 -0.71 -2.59 -18.64
N VAL A 168 -0.25 -2.62 -17.38
CA VAL A 168 1.18 -2.42 -17.06
C VAL A 168 2.01 -3.57 -17.63
N LEU A 169 1.54 -4.83 -17.50
CA LEU A 169 2.23 -5.99 -18.08
C LEU A 169 2.26 -5.95 -19.62
N ALA A 170 1.21 -5.43 -20.24
CA ALA A 170 1.14 -5.22 -21.69
C ALA A 170 1.94 -3.99 -22.16
N PHE A 171 2.51 -3.23 -21.23
CA PHE A 171 3.15 -1.94 -21.47
C PHE A 171 2.22 -0.92 -22.14
N ASP A 172 0.91 -1.04 -21.93
CA ASP A 172 -0.11 -0.12 -22.40
C ASP A 172 -0.15 1.17 -21.57
N PRO A 173 -0.76 2.26 -22.07
CA PRO A 173 -0.99 3.47 -21.28
C PRO A 173 -1.72 3.18 -19.96
N VAL A 174 -1.15 3.66 -18.85
CA VAL A 174 -1.70 3.49 -17.51
C VAL A 174 -2.46 4.73 -17.06
N GLY A 175 -3.41 4.52 -16.15
CA GLY A 175 -4.23 5.57 -15.57
C GLY A 175 -4.84 5.14 -14.23
N PRO A 176 -5.84 5.86 -13.71
CA PRO A 176 -6.49 5.54 -12.44
C PRO A 176 -6.94 4.06 -12.29
N PRO A 177 -7.42 3.36 -13.33
CA PRO A 177 -7.79 1.95 -13.23
C PRO A 177 -6.65 0.99 -12.82
N ALA A 178 -5.39 1.38 -12.99
CA ALA A 178 -4.25 0.57 -12.54
C ALA A 178 -4.19 0.50 -11.00
N ASP A 179 -4.40 1.63 -10.31
CA ASP A 179 -4.50 1.64 -8.85
C ASP A 179 -5.72 0.84 -8.36
N MET A 180 -6.84 0.93 -9.10
CA MET A 180 -8.08 0.21 -8.77
C MET A 180 -7.91 -1.31 -8.88
N TRP A 181 -7.07 -1.80 -9.80
CA TRP A 181 -6.67 -3.21 -9.83
C TRP A 181 -5.97 -3.62 -8.52
N SER A 182 -5.00 -2.83 -8.06
CA SER A 182 -4.29 -3.09 -6.80
C SER A 182 -5.24 -3.06 -5.60
N VAL A 183 -6.23 -2.17 -5.57
CA VAL A 183 -7.32 -2.17 -4.56
C VAL A 183 -8.09 -3.50 -4.58
N GLY A 184 -8.40 -4.03 -5.77
CA GLY A 184 -9.06 -5.34 -5.92
C GLY A 184 -8.21 -6.50 -5.37
N VAL A 185 -6.91 -6.50 -5.66
CA VAL A 185 -5.97 -7.51 -5.15
C VAL A 185 -5.88 -7.44 -3.62
N ILE A 186 -5.74 -6.23 -3.05
CA ILE A 186 -5.69 -6.01 -1.59
C ILE A 186 -6.99 -6.50 -0.92
N CYS A 187 -8.14 -6.21 -1.51
CA CYS A 187 -9.44 -6.65 -1.00
C CYS A 187 -9.54 -8.18 -0.98
N TYR A 188 -9.17 -8.83 -2.08
CA TYR A 188 -9.17 -10.30 -2.18
C TYR A 188 -8.26 -10.94 -1.13
N VAL A 189 -7.05 -10.40 -0.93
CA VAL A 189 -6.11 -10.89 0.10
C VAL A 189 -6.68 -10.65 1.49
N LEU A 190 -7.24 -9.47 1.76
CA LEU A 190 -7.81 -9.15 3.07
C LEU A 190 -8.98 -10.08 3.45
N LEU A 191 -9.79 -10.50 2.47
CA LEU A 191 -10.94 -11.38 2.67
C LEU A 191 -10.59 -12.87 2.80
N SER A 192 -9.39 -13.31 2.41
CA SER A 192 -9.08 -14.75 2.30
C SER A 192 -7.67 -15.17 2.70
N GLY A 193 -6.72 -14.24 2.76
CA GLY A 193 -5.30 -14.53 2.88
C GLY A 193 -4.66 -15.17 1.65
N LEU A 194 -5.38 -15.23 0.53
CA LEU A 194 -4.89 -15.73 -0.75
C LEU A 194 -4.45 -14.55 -1.63
N SER A 195 -3.38 -14.73 -2.39
CA SER A 195 -3.05 -13.83 -3.48
C SER A 195 -3.73 -14.32 -4.75
N PRO A 196 -4.58 -13.50 -5.43
CA PRO A 196 -5.46 -13.97 -6.50
C PRO A 196 -4.70 -14.49 -7.73
N PHE A 197 -3.50 -13.97 -7.98
CA PHE A 197 -2.73 -14.28 -9.19
C PHE A 197 -1.37 -14.93 -8.92
N MET A 198 -0.93 -15.03 -7.66
CA MET A 198 0.41 -15.55 -7.34
C MET A 198 0.58 -17.01 -7.81
N GLY A 199 1.50 -17.21 -8.75
CA GLY A 199 1.95 -18.51 -9.19
C GLY A 199 3.16 -19.03 -8.41
N LYS A 200 3.73 -20.17 -8.86
CA LYS A 200 4.97 -20.71 -8.28
C LYS A 200 6.20 -19.89 -8.69
N ARG A 201 6.16 -19.31 -9.88
CA ARG A 201 7.19 -18.42 -10.44
C ARG A 201 6.54 -17.12 -10.92
N ASP A 202 7.33 -16.08 -11.07
CA ASP A 202 6.85 -14.78 -11.58
C ASP A 202 6.19 -14.90 -12.95
N ALA A 203 6.73 -15.75 -13.84
CA ALA A 203 6.12 -16.04 -15.14
C ALA A 203 4.70 -16.62 -15.00
N ASP A 204 4.47 -17.50 -14.03
CA ASP A 204 3.14 -18.07 -13.78
C ASP A 204 2.19 -16.98 -13.23
N THR A 205 2.70 -16.08 -12.38
CA THR A 205 1.95 -14.91 -11.87
C THR A 205 1.54 -13.98 -13.01
N TYR A 206 2.46 -13.64 -13.92
CA TYR A 206 2.15 -12.79 -15.08
C TYR A 206 1.13 -13.43 -16.01
N VAL A 207 1.21 -14.75 -16.24
CA VAL A 207 0.20 -15.48 -17.02
C VAL A 207 -1.17 -15.40 -16.36
N ASN A 208 -1.24 -15.57 -15.03
CA ASN A 208 -2.51 -15.45 -14.31
C ASN A 208 -3.10 -14.04 -14.40
N ILE A 209 -2.28 -12.99 -14.25
CA ILE A 209 -2.73 -11.59 -14.41
C ILE A 209 -3.23 -11.33 -15.83
N ALA A 210 -2.45 -11.70 -16.85
CA ALA A 210 -2.78 -11.47 -18.25
C ALA A 210 -4.08 -12.17 -18.69
N ARG A 211 -4.40 -13.31 -18.05
CA ARG A 211 -5.63 -14.08 -18.27
C ARG A 211 -6.75 -13.74 -17.29
N VAL A 212 -6.48 -12.90 -16.28
CA VAL A 212 -7.39 -12.63 -15.15
C VAL A 212 -7.88 -13.95 -14.52
N ASN A 213 -6.93 -14.85 -14.26
CA ASN A 213 -7.19 -16.19 -13.76
C ASN A 213 -7.10 -16.23 -12.23
N TYR A 214 -8.25 -16.12 -11.58
CA TYR A 214 -8.43 -16.26 -10.13
C TYR A 214 -9.81 -16.89 -9.85
N SER A 215 -10.07 -17.34 -8.63
CA SER A 215 -11.32 -18.03 -8.28
C SER A 215 -11.80 -17.67 -6.88
N PHE A 216 -13.11 -17.73 -6.65
CA PHE A 216 -13.67 -17.66 -5.29
C PHE A 216 -14.01 -19.05 -4.73
N ASN A 217 -13.71 -20.13 -5.46
CA ASN A 217 -14.01 -21.50 -5.07
C ASN A 217 -12.95 -22.03 -4.08
N TYR A 218 -12.80 -21.34 -2.95
CA TYR A 218 -11.95 -21.71 -1.83
C TYR A 218 -12.77 -21.62 -0.54
N SER A 219 -12.49 -22.51 0.41
CA SER A 219 -13.19 -22.54 1.70
C SER A 219 -13.14 -21.22 2.46
N GLU A 220 -12.10 -20.41 2.23
CA GLU A 220 -11.92 -19.08 2.83
C GLU A 220 -13.02 -18.09 2.41
N PHE A 221 -13.74 -18.36 1.32
CA PHE A 221 -14.82 -17.53 0.82
C PHE A 221 -16.22 -18.07 1.14
N ASP A 222 -16.35 -19.17 1.86
CA ASP A 222 -17.66 -19.81 2.13
C ASP A 222 -18.58 -18.88 2.94
N GLU A 223 -18.03 -18.16 3.92
CA GLU A 223 -18.77 -17.19 4.75
C GLU A 223 -18.76 -15.74 4.20
N ILE A 224 -18.06 -15.50 3.08
CA ILE A 224 -17.92 -14.17 2.51
C ILE A 224 -19.09 -13.86 1.57
N SER A 225 -19.71 -12.70 1.78
CA SER A 225 -20.91 -12.28 1.06
C SER A 225 -20.71 -12.20 -0.46
N THR A 226 -21.82 -12.34 -1.18
CA THR A 226 -21.86 -12.14 -2.62
C THR A 226 -21.45 -10.72 -3.02
N GLU A 227 -21.78 -9.73 -2.20
CA GLU A 227 -21.48 -8.31 -2.39
C GLU A 227 -19.98 -8.04 -2.28
N ALA A 228 -19.29 -8.67 -1.33
CA ALA A 228 -17.83 -8.57 -1.21
C ALA A 228 -17.13 -9.18 -2.43
N LYS A 229 -17.60 -10.36 -2.86
CA LYS A 229 -17.09 -11.03 -4.07
C LYS A 229 -17.35 -10.19 -5.33
N ASP A 230 -18.53 -9.58 -5.42
CA ASP A 230 -18.92 -8.70 -6.52
C ASP A 230 -18.07 -7.43 -6.55
N PHE A 231 -17.81 -6.80 -5.39
CA PHE A 231 -16.89 -5.67 -5.27
C PHE A 231 -15.52 -5.98 -5.88
N VAL A 232 -14.94 -7.15 -5.53
CA VAL A 232 -13.66 -7.59 -6.10
C VAL A 232 -13.76 -7.85 -7.61
N LYS A 233 -14.85 -8.47 -8.08
CA LYS A 233 -15.08 -8.71 -9.52
C LYS A 233 -15.16 -7.42 -10.33
N GLN A 234 -15.73 -6.35 -9.77
CA GLN A 234 -15.83 -5.05 -10.44
C GLN A 234 -14.47 -4.29 -10.51
N LEU A 235 -13.44 -4.79 -9.82
CA LEU A 235 -12.07 -4.25 -9.84
C LEU A 235 -11.10 -5.12 -10.63
N LEU A 236 -11.20 -6.45 -10.52
CA LEU A 236 -10.34 -7.40 -11.22
C LEU A 236 -10.86 -7.72 -12.63
N ILE A 237 -11.03 -6.69 -13.45
CA ILE A 237 -11.47 -6.81 -14.85
C ILE A 237 -10.29 -6.51 -15.78
N LYS A 238 -10.12 -7.30 -16.85
CA LYS A 238 -9.02 -7.11 -17.80
C LYS A 238 -9.02 -5.72 -18.42
N ASP A 239 -10.16 -5.30 -18.97
CA ASP A 239 -10.33 -3.99 -19.58
C ASP A 239 -10.37 -2.89 -18.50
N PRO A 240 -9.38 -1.97 -18.46
CA PRO A 240 -9.33 -0.91 -17.46
C PRO A 240 -10.53 0.04 -17.52
N LYS A 241 -11.18 0.20 -18.69
CA LYS A 241 -12.34 1.09 -18.85
C LYS A 241 -13.60 0.57 -18.16
N ARG A 242 -13.63 -0.73 -17.85
CA ARG A 242 -14.75 -1.41 -17.20
C ARG A 242 -14.57 -1.53 -15.69
N ARG A 243 -13.39 -1.20 -15.15
CA ARG A 243 -13.15 -1.24 -13.71
C ARG A 243 -13.86 -0.08 -13.03
N ASN A 244 -14.41 -0.33 -11.86
CA ASN A 244 -14.92 0.74 -11.03
C ASN A 244 -13.82 1.70 -10.61
N THR A 245 -14.15 2.98 -10.65
CA THR A 245 -13.39 4.06 -10.00
C THR A 245 -13.54 3.98 -8.47
N ALA A 246 -12.64 4.63 -7.73
CA ALA A 246 -12.74 4.70 -6.27
C ALA A 246 -14.05 5.33 -5.79
N ALA A 247 -14.55 6.36 -6.49
CA ALA A 247 -15.85 6.97 -6.19
C ALA A 247 -17.02 5.99 -6.38
N GLN A 248 -17.00 5.17 -7.45
CA GLN A 248 -18.00 4.11 -7.65
C GLN A 248 -17.90 3.02 -6.58
N CYS A 249 -16.68 2.64 -6.19
CA CYS A 249 -16.44 1.69 -5.10
C CYS A 249 -17.03 2.16 -3.77
N LEU A 250 -16.91 3.45 -3.42
CA LEU A 250 -17.50 4.01 -2.21
C LEU A 250 -19.04 4.00 -2.21
N GLN A 251 -19.66 3.93 -3.40
CA GLN A 251 -21.11 3.78 -3.56
C GLN A 251 -21.58 2.33 -3.71
N HIS A 252 -20.65 1.38 -3.80
CA HIS A 252 -20.95 -0.04 -3.97
C HIS A 252 -21.72 -0.60 -2.77
N ALA A 253 -22.68 -1.50 -2.99
CA ALA A 253 -23.54 -2.06 -1.93
C ALA A 253 -22.75 -2.71 -0.78
N TRP A 254 -21.55 -3.21 -1.08
CA TRP A 254 -20.64 -3.73 -0.07
C TRP A 254 -20.09 -2.65 0.88
N LEU A 255 -19.65 -1.50 0.36
CA LEU A 255 -19.05 -0.40 1.16
C LEU A 255 -20.05 0.68 1.57
N LYS A 256 -21.26 0.71 0.98
CA LYS A 256 -22.25 1.75 1.22
C LYS A 256 -22.84 1.61 2.62
N ASN A 257 -22.44 2.51 3.52
CA ASN A 257 -22.81 2.61 4.94
C ASN A 257 -22.11 1.60 5.90
N PRO A 258 -20.77 1.68 6.05
CA PRO A 258 -20.01 0.73 6.88
C PRO A 258 -20.33 0.81 8.37
N LYS A 259 -20.93 1.93 8.82
CA LYS A 259 -21.38 2.11 10.20
C LYS A 259 -22.66 1.31 10.53
N LYS A 260 -23.42 0.89 9.53
CA LYS A 260 -24.66 0.11 9.68
C LYS A 260 -24.48 -1.36 9.28
N SER A 261 -23.30 -1.74 8.79
CA SER A 261 -23.02 -3.10 8.34
C SER A 261 -23.02 -4.07 9.50
N THR A 262 -23.97 -5.02 9.48
CA THR A 262 -24.12 -6.12 10.43
C THR A 262 -23.50 -7.42 9.91
N ARG A 263 -22.66 -7.36 8.86
CA ARG A 263 -22.06 -8.55 8.24
C ARG A 263 -21.07 -9.20 9.20
N THR A 264 -21.40 -10.40 9.67
CA THR A 264 -20.61 -11.16 10.66
C THR A 264 -19.74 -12.25 10.05
N GLY A 265 -19.73 -12.41 8.72
CA GLY A 265 -18.91 -13.43 8.04
C GLY A 265 -17.48 -13.42 8.55
N HIS A 266 -17.02 -14.52 9.12
CA HIS A 266 -15.73 -14.59 9.76
C HIS A 266 -14.65 -14.81 8.69
N VAL A 267 -13.58 -14.03 8.75
CA VAL A 267 -12.47 -14.16 7.80
C VAL A 267 -11.43 -15.11 8.40
N CYS A 268 -11.20 -16.24 7.72
CA CYS A 268 -10.20 -17.20 8.16
C CYS A 268 -8.79 -16.59 8.11
N LYS A 269 -8.20 -16.32 9.27
CA LYS A 269 -6.84 -15.77 9.37
C LYS A 269 -5.72 -16.75 9.02
N ARG A 270 -6.00 -18.06 8.91
CA ARG A 270 -4.95 -19.09 8.76
C ARG A 270 -4.03 -18.81 7.57
N ARG A 271 -4.60 -18.64 6.38
CA ARG A 271 -3.81 -18.32 5.18
C ARG A 271 -3.26 -16.89 5.22
N LEU A 272 -4.00 -15.96 5.82
CA LEU A 272 -3.58 -14.57 5.95
C LEU A 272 -2.30 -14.45 6.78
N LYS A 273 -2.22 -15.16 7.91
CA LYS A 273 -0.98 -15.29 8.72
C LYS A 273 0.17 -15.82 7.88
N SER A 274 0.00 -16.96 7.23
CA SER A 274 1.03 -17.56 6.38
C SER A 274 1.50 -16.59 5.28
N TRP A 275 0.56 -15.86 4.66
CA TRP A 275 0.85 -14.87 3.63
C TRP A 275 1.65 -13.69 4.19
N VAL A 276 1.25 -13.11 5.34
CA VAL A 276 1.97 -11.99 5.99
C VAL A 276 3.38 -12.41 6.38
N TYR A 277 3.54 -13.58 7.03
CA TYR A 277 4.85 -14.06 7.42
C TYR A 277 5.75 -14.30 6.21
N ARG A 278 5.23 -14.90 5.12
CA ARG A 278 5.99 -15.10 3.88
C ARG A 278 6.51 -13.78 3.32
N ARG A 279 5.70 -12.71 3.34
CA ARG A 279 6.14 -11.38 2.89
C ARG A 279 7.17 -10.74 3.80
N LYS A 280 7.02 -10.89 5.11
CA LYS A 280 8.05 -10.44 6.07
C LYS A 280 9.38 -11.15 5.82
N TRP A 281 9.34 -12.45 5.57
CA TRP A 281 10.53 -13.22 5.18
C TRP A 281 11.15 -12.71 3.88
N HIS A 282 10.36 -12.49 2.83
CA HIS A 282 10.87 -11.92 1.59
C HIS A 282 11.51 -10.53 1.81
N LYS A 283 10.84 -9.62 2.54
CA LYS A 283 11.40 -8.32 2.90
C LYS A 283 12.74 -8.43 3.62
N ALA A 284 12.82 -9.30 4.64
CA ALA A 284 14.04 -9.51 5.41
C ALA A 284 15.18 -10.05 4.54
N VAL A 285 14.90 -11.03 3.68
CA VAL A 285 15.88 -11.58 2.74
C VAL A 285 16.37 -10.51 1.76
N PHE A 286 15.48 -9.72 1.17
CA PHE A 286 15.87 -8.64 0.26
C PHE A 286 16.70 -7.56 0.97
N ALA A 287 16.36 -7.20 2.20
CA ALA A 287 17.16 -6.28 3.01
C ALA A 287 18.57 -6.83 3.29
N ILE A 288 18.68 -8.11 3.63
CA ILE A 288 19.97 -8.80 3.81
C ILE A 288 20.79 -8.79 2.52
N VAL A 289 20.20 -9.18 1.39
CA VAL A 289 20.89 -9.19 0.08
C VAL A 289 21.36 -7.79 -0.32
N ALA A 290 20.56 -6.76 -0.06
CA ALA A 290 20.95 -5.37 -0.29
C ALA A 290 22.15 -4.96 0.58
N LEU A 291 22.17 -5.35 1.87
CA LEU A 291 23.29 -5.10 2.77
C LEU A 291 24.58 -5.79 2.30
N ILE A 292 24.51 -7.04 1.84
CA ILE A 292 25.68 -7.78 1.29
C ILE A 292 26.22 -7.08 0.05
N ARG A 293 25.35 -6.65 -0.87
CA ARG A 293 25.74 -5.92 -2.09
C ARG A 293 26.37 -4.56 -1.80
N MET A 294 26.05 -3.95 -0.66
CA MET A 294 26.66 -2.71 -0.17
C MET A 294 27.96 -2.95 0.63
N GLY A 295 28.52 -4.16 0.62
CA GLY A 295 29.79 -4.49 1.27
C GLY A 295 29.68 -4.84 2.76
N GLY A 296 28.48 -5.15 3.26
CA GLY A 296 28.31 -5.69 4.61
C GLY A 296 28.79 -7.13 4.70
N SER A 297 29.85 -7.39 5.48
CA SER A 297 30.18 -8.72 5.98
C SER A 297 29.25 -9.06 7.14
N PHE A 298 28.69 -10.27 7.14
CA PHE A 298 28.12 -10.86 8.35
C PHE A 298 29.22 -11.74 8.96
N ASP A 299 29.83 -11.25 10.03
CA ASP A 299 30.63 -12.10 10.93
C ASP A 299 29.69 -12.80 11.93
#